data_AF-A0A498FZ35-F1
#
_entry.id   AF-A0A498FZ35-F1
#
_cell.length_a   1.000
_cell.length_b   1.000
_cell.length_c   1.000
_cell.angle_alpha   90.00
_cell.angle_beta   90.00
_cell.angle_gamma   90.00
#
_symmetry.space_group_name_H-M   'P 1'
#
loop_
_entity.id
_entity.type
_entity.pdbx_description
1 polymer ?
#
loop_
_entity_poly.entity_id
_entity_poly.type
_entity_poly.pdbx_seq_one_letter_code
_entity_poly.pdbx_strand_id
1 'polypeptide(L)'
;MLTDPEERLVEDVLEVGEVIERDTFEFMIEEGLPAEELRVLGSDGSAETAIESLESRGLVTTERVEETVRDSGSPEESILIPGTDFERVERRYVYFTDELEARYRE
;
A
#
# COMPACT_ATOMS: atom_id res chain seq x y z
N MET A 1 13.43 -8.63 15.36
CA MET A 1 12.20 -9.42 15.45
C MET A 1 11.02 -8.48 15.19
N LEU A 2 10.13 -8.87 14.28
CA LEU A 2 8.87 -8.18 14.04
C LEU A 2 7.89 -8.53 15.16
N THR A 3 6.92 -7.66 15.39
CA THR A 3 5.76 -7.96 16.26
C THR A 3 4.70 -8.69 15.45
N ASP A 4 3.82 -9.46 16.10
CA ASP A 4 2.73 -10.18 15.42
C ASP A 4 1.92 -9.34 14.40
N PRO A 5 1.55 -8.07 14.67
CA PRO A 5 0.83 -7.25 13.68
C PRO A 5 1.71 -6.76 12.52
N GLU A 6 3.01 -6.55 12.74
CA GLU A 6 3.94 -6.15 11.67
C GLU A 6 4.25 -7.33 10.75
N GLU A 7 4.47 -8.51 11.33
CA GLU A 7 4.70 -9.76 10.59
C GLU A 7 3.46 -10.12 9.76
N ARG A 8 2.27 -10.08 10.37
CA ARG A 8 1.01 -10.33 9.65
C ARG A 8 0.80 -9.37 8.47
N LEU A 9 1.09 -8.08 8.63
CA LEU A 9 0.98 -7.13 7.51
C LEU A 9 1.92 -7.50 6.35
N VAL A 10 3.16 -7.88 6.66
CA VAL A 10 4.13 -8.29 5.63
C VAL A 10 3.67 -9.59 4.97
N GLU A 11 3.24 -10.59 5.75
CA GLU A 11 2.69 -11.84 5.24
C GLU A 11 1.49 -11.63 4.32
N ASP A 12 0.52 -10.79 4.71
CA ASP A 12 -0.67 -10.48 3.92
C ASP A 12 -0.28 -9.86 2.55
N VAL A 13 0.74 -8.99 2.54
CA VAL A 13 1.27 -8.39 1.30
C VAL A 13 1.97 -9.46 0.43
N LEU A 14 2.79 -10.31 1.04
CA LEU A 14 3.49 -11.38 0.34
C LEU A 14 2.52 -12.40 -0.26
N GLU A 15 1.50 -12.84 0.48
CA GLU A 15 0.49 -13.80 0.02
C GLU A 15 -0.24 -13.29 -1.24
N VAL A 16 -0.58 -11.99 -1.29
CA VAL A 16 -1.20 -11.38 -2.48
C VAL A 16 -0.21 -11.32 -3.64
N GLY A 17 1.05 -10.98 -3.37
CA GLY A 17 2.09 -10.87 -4.39
C GLY A 17 2.54 -12.22 -4.96
N GLU A 18 2.45 -13.32 -4.19
CA GLU A 18 2.73 -14.69 -4.68
C GLU A 18 1.83 -15.08 -5.86
N VAL A 19 0.63 -14.50 -5.96
CA VAL A 19 -0.30 -14.73 -7.08
C VAL A 19 0.22 -14.15 -8.40
N ILE A 20 1.17 -13.20 -8.35
CA ILE A 20 1.63 -12.40 -9.51
C ILE A 20 3.02 -12.86 -10.02
N GLU A 21 3.63 -13.91 -9.43
CA GLU A 21 4.97 -14.44 -9.78
C GLU A 21 6.11 -13.38 -9.79
N ARG A 22 5.87 -12.17 -9.25
CA ARG A 22 6.90 -11.15 -9.02
C ARG A 22 7.45 -11.31 -7.60
N ASP A 23 8.73 -11.00 -7.41
CA ASP A 23 9.26 -10.87 -6.06
C ASP A 23 8.56 -9.68 -5.39
N THR A 24 7.68 -9.98 -4.43
CA THR A 24 6.86 -8.98 -3.76
C THR A 24 7.72 -8.00 -2.95
N PHE A 25 8.90 -8.42 -2.46
CA PHE A 25 9.82 -7.48 -1.79
C PHE A 25 10.38 -6.49 -2.80
N GLU A 26 10.85 -6.96 -3.96
CA GLU A 26 11.33 -6.08 -5.04
C GLU A 26 10.24 -5.07 -5.44
N PHE A 27 9.00 -5.53 -5.65
CA PHE A 27 7.88 -4.66 -5.96
C PHE A 27 7.61 -3.62 -4.85
N MET A 28 7.59 -4.04 -3.58
CA MET A 28 7.33 -3.13 -2.47
C MET A 28 8.47 -2.13 -2.23
N ILE A 29 9.71 -2.48 -2.58
CA ILE A 29 10.86 -1.57 -2.50
C ILE A 29 10.81 -0.54 -3.63
N GLU A 30 10.50 -0.96 -4.86
CA GLU A 30 10.55 -0.09 -6.04
C GLU A 30 9.29 0.75 -6.23
N GLU A 31 8.11 0.14 -6.11
CA GLU A 31 6.82 0.73 -6.49
C GLU A 31 5.95 1.03 -5.26
N GLY A 32 6.05 0.20 -4.23
CA GLY A 32 5.26 0.32 -3.01
C GLY A 32 3.76 0.11 -3.22
N LEU A 33 2.98 0.32 -2.15
CA LEU A 33 1.52 0.26 -2.21
C LEU A 33 0.88 1.44 -1.46
N PRO A 34 -0.29 1.92 -1.91
CA PRO A 34 -1.08 2.86 -1.14
C PRO A 34 -1.44 2.28 0.23
N ALA A 35 -1.32 3.08 1.29
CA ALA A 35 -1.68 2.67 2.64
C ALA A 35 -3.16 2.25 2.74
N GLU A 36 -4.03 2.81 1.91
CA GLU A 36 -5.43 2.42 1.80
C GLU A 36 -5.60 0.97 1.32
N GLU A 37 -4.81 0.53 0.35
CA GLU A 37 -4.80 -0.87 -0.11
C GLU A 37 -4.28 -1.79 1.00
N LEU A 38 -3.21 -1.38 1.69
CA LEU A 38 -2.67 -2.13 2.83
C LEU A 38 -3.67 -2.25 4.00
N ARG A 39 -4.53 -1.25 4.21
CA ARG A 39 -5.62 -1.33 5.20
C ARG A 39 -6.70 -2.33 4.83
N VAL A 40 -6.95 -2.54 3.53
CA VAL A 40 -7.89 -3.57 3.05
C VAL A 40 -7.29 -4.96 3.23
N LEU A 41 -5.98 -5.10 3.03
CA LEU A 41 -5.25 -6.35 3.24
C LEU A 41 -5.13 -6.71 4.72
N GLY A 42 -4.89 -5.72 5.59
CA GLY A 42 -4.80 -5.93 7.03
C GLY A 42 -6.14 -6.32 7.65
N SER A 43 -6.34 -7.62 7.83
CA SER A 43 -7.63 -8.24 8.19
C SER A 43 -8.23 -7.78 9.54
N ASP A 44 -7.47 -7.09 10.39
CA ASP A 44 -7.87 -6.66 11.75
C ASP A 44 -7.88 -5.13 11.95
N GLY A 45 -7.71 -4.33 10.89
CA GLY A 45 -7.66 -2.86 11.00
C GLY A 45 -6.42 -2.32 11.75
N SER A 46 -5.46 -3.19 12.07
CA SER A 46 -4.19 -2.87 12.72
C SER A 46 -3.10 -2.40 11.74
N ALA A 47 -3.38 -2.42 10.43
CA ALA A 47 -2.43 -2.06 9.38
C ALA A 47 -1.79 -0.69 9.61
N GLU A 48 -2.57 0.32 10.02
CA GLU A 48 -2.04 1.66 10.26
C GLU A 48 -0.99 1.66 11.38
N THR A 49 -1.32 1.03 12.51
CA THR A 49 -0.41 0.89 13.65
C THR A 49 0.85 0.11 13.29
N ALA A 50 0.71 -0.93 12.45
CA ALA A 50 1.84 -1.72 11.97
C ALA A 50 2.75 -0.90 11.04
N ILE A 51 2.17 -0.13 10.11
CA ILE A 51 2.91 0.79 9.23
C ILE A 51 3.67 1.82 10.06
N GLU A 52 3.01 2.49 11.02
CA GLU A 52 3.65 3.49 11.89
C GLU A 52 4.79 2.87 12.73
N SER A 53 4.59 1.66 13.24
CA SER A 53 5.60 0.92 14.00
C SER A 53 6.81 0.58 13.12
N LEU A 54 6.59 0.04 11.93
CA LEU A 54 7.64 -0.28 10.97
C LEU A 54 8.38 0.98 10.51
N GLU A 55 7.67 2.09 10.27
CA GLU A 55 8.25 3.37 9.83
C GLU A 55 9.15 3.95 10.93
N SER A 56 8.69 3.92 12.18
CA SER A 56 9.48 4.38 13.33
C SER A 56 10.79 3.62 13.52
N ARG A 57 10.86 2.40 12.97
CA ARG A 57 12.01 1.50 13.00
C ARG A 57 12.84 1.56 11.72
N GLY A 58 12.45 2.37 10.74
CA GLY A 58 13.13 2.49 9.45
C GLY A 58 12.98 1.25 8.56
N LEU A 59 11.97 0.42 8.81
CA LEU A 59 11.72 -0.80 8.03
C LEU A 59 10.79 -0.56 6.84
N VAL A 60 10.00 0.51 6.89
CA VAL A 60 9.24 1.03 5.75
C VAL A 60 9.47 2.52 5.64
N THR A 61 9.26 3.06 4.44
CA THR A 61 9.20 4.51 4.20
C THR A 61 7.83 4.88 3.65
N THR A 62 7.42 6.12 3.86
CA THR A 62 6.16 6.63 3.30
C THR A 62 6.38 7.86 2.44
N GLU A 63 5.62 7.96 1.34
CA GLU A 63 5.61 9.12 0.44
C GLU A 63 4.17 9.53 0.16
N ARG A 64 3.92 10.84 0.04
CA ARG A 64 2.65 11.36 -0.44
C ARG A 64 2.76 11.69 -1.92
N VAL A 65 1.90 11.07 -2.72
CA VAL A 65 1.86 11.22 -4.17
C VAL A 65 0.49 11.77 -4.57
N GLU A 66 0.48 12.81 -5.40
CA GLU A 66 -0.74 13.30 -6.04
C GLU A 66 -1.04 12.45 -7.29
N GLU A 67 -2.17 11.77 -7.30
CA GLU A 67 -2.62 10.94 -8.40
C GLU A 67 -3.86 11.54 -9.06
N THR A 68 -3.93 11.45 -10.39
CA THR A 68 -5.13 11.81 -11.15
C THR A 68 -5.97 10.56 -11.35
N VAL A 69 -7.06 10.43 -10.61
CA VAL A 69 -7.98 9.30 -10.66
C VAL A 69 -9.24 9.67 -11.42
N ARG A 70 -9.89 8.67 -12.02
CA ARG A 70 -11.17 8.89 -12.68
C ARG A 70 -12.26 9.14 -11.64
N ASP A 71 -13.01 10.22 -11.82
CA ASP A 71 -14.15 10.54 -10.98
C ASP A 71 -15.25 9.47 -11.19
N SER A 72 -15.72 8.89 -10.10
CA SER A 72 -16.79 7.88 -10.09
C SER A 72 -18.13 8.46 -9.62
N GLY A 73 -18.23 9.80 -9.62
CA GLY A 73 -19.38 10.59 -9.23
C GLY A 73 -20.68 10.14 -9.88
N SER A 74 -21.74 10.21 -9.07
CA SER A 74 -23.09 9.75 -9.34
C SER A 74 -23.60 10.09 -10.75
N PRO A 75 -24.42 9.23 -11.37
CA PRO A 75 -24.90 9.35 -12.76
C PRO A 75 -25.77 10.59 -13.06
N GLU A 76 -25.94 11.52 -12.12
CA GLU A 76 -26.85 12.66 -12.20
C GLU A 76 -26.28 13.87 -12.99
N GLU A 77 -24.98 13.89 -13.33
CA GLU A 77 -24.35 14.89 -14.21
C GLU A 77 -24.21 14.41 -15.68
N SER A 78 -25.29 13.83 -16.23
CA SER A 78 -25.34 13.22 -17.57
C SER A 78 -25.36 14.19 -18.76
N ILE A 79 -24.64 15.33 -18.71
CA ILE A 79 -24.47 16.24 -19.87
C ILE A 79 -23.00 16.38 -20.30
N LEU A 80 -22.04 15.89 -19.50
CA LEU A 80 -20.63 15.83 -19.87
C LEU A 80 -20.29 14.45 -20.46
N ILE A 81 -19.35 14.41 -21.40
CA ILE A 81 -18.98 13.19 -22.13
C ILE A 81 -18.57 12.12 -21.10
N PRO A 82 -19.22 10.95 -21.07
CA PRO A 82 -18.92 9.93 -20.06
C PRO A 82 -17.44 9.53 -20.13
N GLY A 83 -16.69 9.83 -19.06
CA GLY A 83 -15.28 9.44 -18.91
C GLY A 83 -14.23 10.55 -19.03
N THR A 84 -14.60 11.83 -18.94
CA THR A 84 -13.63 12.95 -18.94
C THR A 84 -13.39 13.59 -17.57
N ASP A 85 -14.14 13.20 -16.55
CA ASP A 85 -14.00 13.76 -15.21
C ASP A 85 -12.90 13.01 -14.45
N PHE A 86 -11.86 13.77 -14.09
CA PHE A 86 -10.72 13.28 -13.33
C PHE A 86 -10.56 14.16 -12.08
N GLU A 87 -10.36 13.54 -10.93
CA GLU A 87 -10.04 14.21 -9.68
C GLU A 87 -8.56 13.98 -9.32
N ARG A 88 -7.94 14.98 -8.69
CA ARG A 88 -6.63 14.83 -8.06
C ARG A 88 -6.81 14.38 -6.63
N VAL A 89 -6.27 13.23 -6.29
CA VAL A 89 -6.28 12.67 -4.93
C VAL A 89 -4.85 12.54 -4.44
N GLU A 90 -4.63 12.91 -3.18
CA GLU A 90 -3.36 12.64 -2.52
C GLU A 90 -3.42 11.25 -1.89
N ARG A 91 -2.44 10.40 -2.18
CA ARG A 91 -2.29 9.06 -1.61
C ARG A 91 -0.99 8.92 -0.86
N ARG A 92 -1.01 8.18 0.26
CA ARG A 92 0.20 7.84 1.00
C ARG A 92 0.68 6.45 0.58
N TYR A 93 1.76 6.39 -0.17
CA TYR A 93 2.43 5.15 -0.51
C TYR A 93 3.33 4.69 0.63
N VAL A 94 3.42 3.38 0.80
CA VAL A 94 4.29 2.69 1.76
C VAL A 94 5.22 1.78 0.96
N TYR A 95 6.52 1.92 1.22
CA TYR A 95 7.57 1.16 0.58
C TYR A 95 8.28 0.30 1.61
N PHE A 96 8.67 -0.91 1.22
CA PHE A 96 9.56 -1.74 2.03
C PHE A 96 11.00 -1.27 1.87
N THR A 97 11.82 -1.57 2.86
CA THR A 97 13.26 -1.33 2.80
C THR A 97 14.00 -2.65 2.63
N ASP A 98 15.23 -2.59 2.09
CA ASP A 98 16.13 -3.75 2.07
C ASP A 98 16.38 -4.32 3.48
N GLU A 99 16.32 -3.48 4.53
CA GLU A 99 16.46 -3.95 5.92
C GLU A 99 15.28 -4.83 6.34
N LEU A 100 14.06 -4.48 5.93
CA LEU A 100 12.87 -5.30 6.23
C LEU A 100 12.94 -6.65 5.52
N GLU A 101 13.36 -6.67 4.26
CA GLU A 101 13.57 -7.91 3.51
C GLU A 101 14.60 -8.82 4.21
N ALA A 102 15.77 -8.27 4.56
CA ALA A 102 16.81 -9.04 5.25
C ALA A 102 16.30 -9.62 6.58
N ARG A 103 15.58 -8.81 7.37
CA ARG A 103 15.00 -9.22 8.66
C ARG A 103 13.95 -10.33 8.54
N TYR A 104 13.25 -10.38 7.41
CA TYR A 104 12.17 -11.35 7.17
C TYR A 104 12.70 -12.66 6.57
N ARG A 105 13.77 -12.60 5.77
CA ARG A 105 14.39 -13.77 5.13
C ARG A 105 15.46 -14.49 5.98
N GLU A 106 15.87 -13.92 7.12
CA GLU A 106 16.78 -14.53 8.13
C GLU A 106 16.09 -15.53 9.06
#